data_AF-A0A8T3RFM1-F1
#
_entry.id   AF-A0A8T3RFM1-F1
#
_cell.length_a   1.000
_cell.length_b   1.000
_cell.length_c   1.000
_cell.angle_alpha   90.00
_cell.angle_beta   90.00
_cell.angle_gamma   90.00
#
_symmetry.space_group_name_H-M   'P 1'
#
loop_
_entity.id
_entity.type
_entity.pdbx_description
1 polymer ?
#
loop_
_entity_poly.entity_id
_entity_poly.type
_entity_poly.pdbx_seq_one_letter_code
_entity_poly.pdbx_strand_id
1 'polypeptide(L)'
;TTSPACLVADEHELGANLERLLKAAGQDLPATQPILEINPQHPIVRRLQREQEGPRFEDWARILFDQALLSEGGRLDDPAGFVHRLNEMFFVISGDAA
;
A
#
# COMPACT_ATOMS: atom_id res chain seq x y z
N THR A 1 -11.03 5.28 -10.66
CA THR A 1 -10.57 4.10 -9.91
C THR A 1 -11.24 4.08 -8.55
N THR A 2 -11.64 2.90 -8.06
CA THR A 2 -12.18 2.71 -6.70
C THR A 2 -11.08 2.49 -5.66
N SER A 3 -9.83 2.30 -6.08
CA SER A 3 -8.70 2.14 -5.15
C SER A 3 -8.23 3.51 -4.63
N PRO A 4 -7.80 3.60 -3.35
CA PRO A 4 -7.13 4.78 -2.82
C PRO A 4 -5.70 4.97 -3.34
N ALA A 5 -5.02 3.89 -3.74
CA ALA A 5 -3.65 3.92 -4.26
C ALA A 5 -3.35 2.70 -5.16
N CYS A 6 -2.31 2.78 -5.98
CA CYS A 6 -1.76 1.65 -6.74
C CYS A 6 -0.24 1.76 -6.84
N LEU A 7 0.42 0.62 -7.07
CA LEU A 7 1.84 0.56 -7.37
C LEU A 7 2.04 0.42 -8.87
N VAL A 8 2.88 1.26 -9.44
CA VAL A 8 3.24 1.20 -10.86
C VAL A 8 4.76 1.09 -11.00
N ALA A 9 5.20 0.37 -12.03
CA ALA A 9 6.61 0.39 -12.44
C ALA A 9 6.86 1.68 -13.24
N ASP A 10 8.11 2.16 -13.25
CA ASP A 10 8.53 3.21 -14.19
C ASP A 10 8.33 2.72 -15.64
N GLU A 11 8.17 3.63 -16.59
CA GLU A 11 7.94 3.33 -18.02
C GLU A 11 9.04 2.44 -18.62
N HIS A 12 10.25 2.47 -18.05
CA HIS A 12 11.41 1.71 -18.50
C HIS A 12 11.70 0.47 -17.63
N GLU A 13 10.91 0.25 -16.57
CA GLU A 13 11.09 -0.87 -15.65
C GLU A 13 10.18 -2.05 -15.99
N LEU A 14 10.56 -3.22 -15.50
CA LEU A 14 9.73 -4.41 -15.63
C LEU A 14 8.50 -4.25 -14.73
N GLY A 15 7.31 -4.45 -15.28
CA GLY A 15 6.10 -4.50 -14.46
C GLY A 15 6.17 -5.62 -13.41
N ALA A 16 5.60 -5.37 -12.22
CA ALA A 16 5.66 -6.27 -11.06
C ALA A 16 5.29 -7.74 -11.38
N ASN A 17 4.30 -7.95 -12.27
CA ASN A 17 3.89 -9.29 -12.67
C ASN A 17 4.98 -10.03 -13.48
N LEU A 18 5.66 -9.34 -14.39
CA LEU A 18 6.73 -9.92 -15.20
C LEU A 18 7.96 -10.23 -14.35
N GLU A 19 8.34 -9.34 -13.43
CA GLU A 19 9.41 -9.61 -12.48
C GLU A 19 9.17 -10.86 -11.64
N ARG A 20 7.93 -11.04 -11.17
CA ARG A 20 7.54 -12.21 -10.39
C ARG A 20 7.69 -13.50 -11.20
N LEU A 21 7.32 -13.49 -12.48
CA LEU A 21 7.48 -14.64 -13.38
C LEU A 21 8.96 -14.97 -13.60
N LEU A 22 9.80 -13.96 -13.81
CA LEU A 22 11.24 -14.12 -14.01
C LEU A 22 11.94 -14.63 -12.75
N LYS A 23 11.62 -14.08 -11.58
CA LYS A 23 12.11 -14.58 -10.27
C LYS A 23 11.69 -16.04 -10.05
N ALA A 24 10.45 -16.41 -10.37
CA ALA A 24 9.97 -17.79 -10.29
C ALA A 24 10.67 -18.73 -11.28
N ALA A 25 11.15 -18.22 -12.41
CA ALA A 25 11.98 -18.94 -13.37
C ALA A 25 13.47 -19.01 -12.97
N GLY A 26 13.84 -18.50 -11.79
CA GLY A 26 15.21 -18.53 -11.27
C GLY A 26 16.12 -17.43 -11.81
N GLN A 27 15.57 -16.39 -12.46
CA GLN A 27 16.35 -15.21 -12.84
C GLN A 27 16.55 -14.31 -11.62
N ASP A 28 17.80 -13.93 -11.37
CA ASP A 28 18.13 -12.95 -10.36
C ASP A 28 17.95 -11.56 -10.95
N LEU A 29 16.95 -10.82 -10.47
CA LEU A 29 16.63 -9.49 -10.93
C LEU A 29 16.97 -8.48 -9.82
N PRO A 30 17.58 -7.33 -10.17
CA PRO A 30 17.79 -6.26 -9.21
C PRO A 30 16.45 -5.82 -8.60
N ALA A 31 16.48 -5.36 -7.36
CA ALA A 31 15.30 -4.80 -6.72
C ALA A 31 14.92 -3.49 -7.43
N THR A 32 13.71 -3.43 -7.96
CA THR A 32 13.06 -2.23 -8.49
C THR A 32 12.25 -1.57 -7.37
N GLN A 33 12.19 -0.24 -7.40
CA GLN A 33 11.43 0.53 -6.42
C GLN A 33 10.16 1.07 -7.11
N PRO A 34 8.98 0.52 -6.83
CA PRO A 34 7.76 0.94 -7.50
C PRO A 34 7.35 2.35 -7.10
N ILE A 35 6.61 3.01 -7.99
CA ILE A 35 6.00 4.31 -7.76
C ILE A 35 4.63 4.10 -7.11
N LEU A 36 4.40 4.72 -5.95
CA LEU A 36 3.10 4.73 -5.30
C LEU A 36 2.27 5.91 -5.82
N GLU A 37 1.23 5.60 -6.59
CA GLU A 37 0.27 6.59 -7.05
C GLU A 37 -0.90 6.70 -6.07
N ILE A 38 -1.26 7.93 -5.72
CA ILE A 38 -2.34 8.22 -4.76
C ILE A 38 -3.54 8.81 -5.48
N ASN A 39 -4.75 8.36 -5.13
CA ASN A 39 -6.00 8.93 -5.63
C ASN A 39 -6.54 10.00 -4.65
N PRO A 40 -6.34 11.30 -4.92
CA PRO A 40 -6.77 12.39 -4.03
C PRO A 40 -8.30 12.52 -3.94
N GLN A 41 -9.05 11.89 -4.85
CA GLN A 41 -10.50 11.91 -4.83
C GLN A 41 -11.09 10.82 -3.93
N HIS A 42 -10.29 9.84 -3.52
CA HIS A 42 -10.77 8.72 -2.71
C HIS A 42 -11.12 9.18 -1.27
N PRO A 43 -12.28 8.77 -0.70
CA PRO A 43 -12.69 9.19 0.64
C PRO A 43 -11.66 8.92 1.74
N ILE A 44 -10.96 7.79 1.69
CA ILE A 44 -9.88 7.44 2.64
C ILE A 44 -8.73 8.47 2.58
N VAL A 45 -8.27 8.83 1.37
CA VAL A 45 -7.18 9.79 1.18
C VAL A 45 -7.60 11.19 1.64
N ARG A 46 -8.85 11.59 1.36
CA ARG A 46 -9.39 12.86 1.87
C ARG A 46 -9.51 12.92 3.39
N ARG A 47 -9.82 11.79 4.05
CA ARG A 47 -9.83 11.72 5.51
C ARG A 47 -8.42 11.83 6.07
N LEU A 48 -7.44 11.18 5.43
CA LEU A 48 -6.03 11.28 5.80
C LEU A 48 -5.47 12.68 5.70
N GLN A 49 -5.86 13.43 4.68
CA GLN A 49 -5.44 14.82 4.55
C GLN A 49 -5.78 15.68 5.79
N ARG A 50 -6.78 15.27 6.58
CA ARG A 50 -7.17 15.98 7.83
C ARG A 50 -6.31 15.58 9.03
N GLU A 51 -5.70 14.40 8.99
CA GLU A 51 -4.78 13.88 10.00
C GLU A 51 -3.36 14.31 9.61
N GLN A 52 -3.03 15.59 9.84
CA GLN A 52 -1.85 16.21 9.22
C GLN A 52 -0.51 15.68 9.77
N GLU A 53 -0.44 15.15 11.01
CA GLU A 53 0.81 14.64 11.61
C GLU A 53 0.54 13.60 12.73
N GLY A 54 1.52 12.72 12.98
CA GLY A 54 1.55 11.80 14.12
C GLY A 54 1.55 10.31 13.74
N PRO A 55 1.64 9.39 14.74
CA PRO A 55 1.73 7.94 14.51
C PRO A 55 0.63 7.38 13.62
N ARG A 56 -0.57 7.99 13.70
CA ARG A 56 -1.73 7.63 12.87
C ARG A 56 -1.50 7.89 11.40
N PHE A 57 -0.86 8.99 11.01
CA PHE A 57 -0.58 9.24 9.59
C PHE A 57 0.34 8.17 9.01
N GLU A 58 1.37 7.77 9.77
CA GLU A 58 2.32 6.73 9.37
C GLU A 58 1.63 5.38 9.17
N ASP A 59 0.80 4.96 10.14
CA ASP A 59 0.08 3.68 10.05
C ASP A 59 -0.81 3.62 8.82
N TRP A 60 -1.51 4.70 8.50
CA TRP A 60 -2.38 4.72 7.34
C TRP A 60 -1.62 4.80 6.02
N ALA A 61 -0.50 5.52 5.97
CA ALA A 61 0.38 5.50 4.79
C ALA A 61 0.89 4.08 4.51
N ARG A 62 1.27 3.34 5.57
CA ARG A 62 1.66 1.93 5.47
C ARG A 62 0.50 1.05 5.00
N ILE A 63 -0.71 1.22 5.55
CA ILE A 63 -1.90 0.47 5.10
C ILE A 63 -2.16 0.70 3.61
N LEU A 64 -2.11 1.96 3.14
CA LEU A 64 -2.34 2.27 1.73
C LEU A 64 -1.30 1.61 0.81
N PHE A 65 -0.03 1.64 1.22
CA PHE A 65 1.03 0.96 0.49
C PHE A 65 0.82 -0.56 0.46
N ASP A 66 0.56 -1.18 1.61
CA ASP A 66 0.32 -2.62 1.74
C ASP A 66 -0.88 -3.07 0.89
N GLN A 67 -1.96 -2.27 0.86
CA GLN A 67 -3.12 -2.53 0.00
C GLN A 67 -2.80 -2.44 -1.49
N ALA A 68 -2.01 -1.43 -1.89
CA ALA A 68 -1.58 -1.28 -3.27
C ALA A 68 -0.68 -2.46 -3.69
N LEU A 69 0.25 -2.86 -2.82
CA LEU A 69 1.14 -4.01 -3.03
C LEU A 69 0.36 -5.31 -3.22
N LEU A 70 -0.60 -5.57 -2.34
CA LEU A 70 -1.46 -6.76 -2.45
C LEU A 70 -2.30 -6.76 -3.73
N SER A 71 -2.81 -5.59 -4.12
CA SER A 71 -3.65 -5.43 -5.31
C SER A 71 -2.89 -5.73 -6.61
N GLU A 72 -1.58 -5.42 -6.63
CA GLU A 72 -0.67 -5.75 -7.75
C GLU A 72 -0.09 -7.18 -7.66
N GLY A 73 -0.59 -8.01 -6.74
CA GLY A 73 -0.15 -9.40 -6.57
C GLY A 73 1.18 -9.56 -5.83
N GLY A 74 1.63 -8.52 -5.14
CA GLY A 74 2.75 -8.55 -4.23
C GLY A 74 2.47 -9.34 -2.96
N ARG A 75 3.50 -9.48 -2.14
CA ARG A 75 3.43 -10.14 -0.83
C ARG A 75 3.88 -9.16 0.24
N LEU A 76 3.22 -9.22 1.39
CA LEU A 76 3.61 -8.42 2.54
C LEU A 76 4.80 -9.06 3.25
N ASP A 77 5.79 -8.25 3.62
CA ASP A 77 6.90 -8.67 4.47
C ASP A 77 6.45 -8.91 5.92
N ASP A 78 5.48 -8.11 6.39
CA ASP A 78 4.88 -8.22 7.73
C ASP A 78 3.33 -8.27 7.65
N PRO A 79 2.75 -9.44 7.33
CA PRO A 79 1.30 -9.61 7.29
C PRO A 79 0.63 -9.34 8.65
N ALA A 80 1.31 -9.66 9.75
CA ALA A 80 0.77 -9.49 11.10
C ALA A 80 0.66 -8.01 11.47
N GLY A 81 1.70 -7.23 11.20
CA GLY A 81 1.68 -5.78 11.40
C GLY A 81 0.67 -5.07 10.50
N PHE A 82 0.48 -5.53 9.26
CA PHE A 82 -0.58 -5.01 8.40
C PHE A 82 -1.97 -5.23 9.00
N VAL A 83 -2.28 -6.46 9.43
CA VAL A 83 -3.57 -6.78 10.08
C VAL A 83 -3.76 -5.95 11.35
N HIS A 84 -2.71 -5.78 12.16
CA HIS A 84 -2.78 -4.96 13.36
C HIS A 84 -3.12 -3.51 13.04
N ARG A 85 -2.39 -2.85 12.13
CA ARG A 85 -2.67 -1.46 11.69
C ARG A 85 -4.08 -1.32 11.13
N LEU A 86 -4.53 -2.30 10.35
CA LEU A 86 -5.86 -2.30 9.73
C LEU A 86 -6.98 -2.41 10.77
N ASN A 87 -6.78 -3.21 11.82
CA ASN A 87 -7.74 -3.29 12.93
C ASN A 87 -7.79 -2.00 13.75
N GLU A 88 -6.63 -1.39 14.05
CA GLU A 88 -6.57 -0.08 14.72
C GLU A 88 -7.28 1.00 13.89
N MET A 89 -7.10 0.98 12.56
CA MET A 89 -7.81 1.87 11.65
C MET A 89 -9.35 1.68 11.75
N PHE A 90 -9.84 0.45 11.76
CA PHE A 90 -11.28 0.20 11.93
C PHE A 90 -11.80 0.69 13.28
N PHE A 91 -11.05 0.47 14.36
CA PHE A 91 -11.41 0.95 15.69
C PHE A 91 -11.57 2.48 15.69
N VAL A 92 -10.58 3.21 15.16
CA VAL A 92 -10.61 4.67 15.04
C VAL A 92 -11.77 5.18 14.17
N ILE A 93 -12.09 4.48 13.07
CA ILE A 93 -13.19 4.88 12.18
C ILE A 93 -14.57 4.60 12.79
N SER A 94 -14.69 3.53 13.60
CA SER A 94 -15.96 3.11 14.21
C SER A 94 -16.48 4.06 15.30
N GLY A 95 -15.67 5.01 15.75
CA GLY A 95 -16.06 6.02 16.75
C GLY A 95 -15.84 5.59 18.19
N ASP A 96 -15.24 4.42 18.45
CA ASP A 96 -14.88 3.93 19.78
C ASP A 96 -13.58 4.58 20.33
N ALA A 97 -13.19 5.73 19.78
CA ALA A 97 -12.13 6.56 20.35
C ALA A 97 -12.65 7.29 21.59
N ALA A 98 -12.53 6.65 22.75
CA ALA A 98 -12.62 7.29 24.05
C ALA A 98 -11.41 8.22 24.29
#